data_AF-A0AAV4PXN2-F1
#
_entry.id   AF-A0AAV4PXN2-F1
#
_cell.length_a   1.000
_cell.length_b   1.000
_cell.length_c   1.000
_cell.angle_alpha   90.00
_cell.angle_beta   90.00
_cell.angle_gamma   90.00
#
_symmetry.space_group_name_H-M   'P 1'
#
loop_
_entity.id
_entity.type
_entity.pdbx_description
1 polymer ?
#
loop_
_entity_poly.entity_id
_entity_poly.type
_entity_poly.pdbx_seq_one_letter_code
_entity_poly.pdbx_strand_id
1 'polypeptide(L)'
;MDLHFYYYERKVQPRPDQGYAWVVALSCFFINFVLVGIARSVAVLYVALVETYGVTREEATLPFSIRVALRNLSGPLIGLLGLRYGIRAVTMVGGFVAAFVLLRAKYNLDHILLGSHPWIRIRIVYCPTHDDHKSIL
;
A
#
# COMPACT_ATOMS: atom_id res chain seq x y z
N MET A 1 29.30 21.83 9.11
CA MET A 1 28.65 20.62 8.55
C MET A 1 29.23 19.35 9.17
N ASP A 2 28.64 18.77 10.21
CA ASP A 2 28.56 19.32 11.57
C ASP A 2 28.73 18.14 12.53
N LEU A 3 29.72 18.23 13.43
CA LEU A 3 29.95 17.26 14.51
C LEU A 3 28.70 17.05 15.39
N HIS A 4 27.79 18.03 15.38
CA HIS A 4 26.47 17.98 16.01
C HIS A 4 25.52 16.93 15.40
N PHE A 5 25.59 16.65 14.10
CA PHE A 5 24.83 15.56 13.47
C PHE A 5 25.37 14.19 13.93
N TYR A 6 26.69 14.04 14.04
CA TYR A 6 27.33 12.81 14.50
C TYR A 6 27.04 12.51 16.00
N TYR A 7 26.90 13.55 16.82
CA TYR A 7 26.49 13.41 18.24
C TYR A 7 25.01 13.06 18.43
N TYR A 8 24.14 13.46 17.49
CA TYR A 8 22.71 13.11 17.53
C TYR A 8 22.48 11.63 17.24
N GLU A 9 23.21 11.04 16.29
CA GLU A 9 23.14 9.60 16.00
C GLU A 9 23.58 8.72 17.18
N ARG A 10 24.58 9.13 17.98
CA ARG A 10 25.03 8.34 19.15
C ARG A 10 24.04 8.32 20.31
N LYS A 11 23.21 9.35 20.48
CA LYS A 11 22.23 9.38 21.60
C LYS A 11 20.97 8.54 21.33
N VAL A 12 20.76 8.08 20.09
CA VAL A 12 19.71 7.11 19.71
C VAL A 12 20.24 5.67 19.75
N GLN A 13 21.32 5.41 20.47
CA GLN A 13 21.69 4.05 20.87
C GLN A 13 21.31 3.88 22.34
N PRO A 14 20.04 3.52 22.66
CA PRO A 14 19.83 2.77 23.89
C PRO A 14 20.76 1.56 23.77
N ARG A 15 21.52 1.27 24.84
CA ARG A 15 22.42 0.11 24.89
C ARG A 15 21.78 -1.05 24.13
N PRO A 16 22.49 -1.72 23.20
CA PRO A 16 21.88 -2.67 22.29
C PRO A 16 20.96 -3.57 23.11
N ASP A 17 19.64 -3.40 22.93
CA ASP A 17 18.60 -4.10 23.66
C ASP A 17 18.73 -5.57 23.24
N GLN A 18 19.66 -6.28 23.86
CA GLN A 18 20.23 -7.54 23.39
C GLN A 18 19.14 -8.62 23.27
N GLY A 19 18.05 -8.45 24.02
CA GLY A 19 16.87 -9.31 24.01
C GLY A 19 15.67 -8.81 23.19
N TYR A 20 15.62 -7.58 22.67
CA TYR A 20 14.47 -7.09 21.86
C TYR A 20 14.76 -7.07 20.35
N ALA A 21 16.05 -7.18 19.99
CA ALA A 21 16.51 -7.18 18.61
C ALA A 21 15.86 -8.29 17.75
N TRP A 22 15.63 -9.48 18.32
CA TRP A 22 15.00 -10.59 17.59
C TRP A 22 13.52 -10.33 17.26
N VAL A 23 12.78 -9.65 18.15
CA VAL A 23 11.37 -9.28 17.90
C VAL A 23 11.28 -8.30 16.73
N VAL A 24 12.20 -7.34 16.68
CA VAL A 24 12.27 -6.35 15.60
C VAL A 24 12.68 -7.03 14.28
N ALA A 25 13.62 -7.98 14.33
CA ALA A 25 14.02 -8.75 13.15
C ALA A 25 12.87 -9.60 12.59
N LEU A 26 12.14 -10.33 13.45
CA LEU A 26 10.94 -11.07 13.04
C LEU A 26 9.87 -10.14 12.46
N SER A 27 9.63 -9.00 13.11
CA SER A 27 8.66 -8.02 12.62
C SER A 27 9.05 -7.49 11.24
N CYS A 28 10.32 -7.15 11.03
CA CYS A 28 10.85 -6.71 9.75
C CYS A 28 10.71 -7.80 8.67
N PHE A 29 11.01 -9.06 9.03
CA PHE A 29 10.83 -10.19 8.14
C PHE A 29 9.37 -10.34 7.69
N PHE A 30 8.41 -10.32 8.62
CA PHE A 30 6.99 -10.41 8.29
C PHE A 30 6.51 -9.25 7.43
N ILE A 31 6.93 -8.02 7.75
CA ILE A 31 6.57 -6.84 6.95
C ILE A 31 7.08 -7.00 5.52
N ASN A 32 8.36 -7.36 5.34
CA ASN A 32 8.95 -7.55 4.02
C ASN A 32 8.30 -8.72 3.26
N PHE A 33 8.03 -9.84 3.95
CA PHE A 33 7.35 -11.00 3.38
C PHE A 33 5.97 -10.63 2.84
N VAL A 34 5.16 -9.92 3.63
CA VAL A 34 3.83 -9.44 3.21
C VAL A 34 3.94 -8.47 2.04
N LEU A 35 4.92 -7.56 2.06
CA LEU A 35 5.16 -6.59 1.00
C LEU A 35 5.43 -7.27 -0.35
N VAL A 36 6.34 -8.24 -0.34
CA VAL A 36 6.68 -9.03 -1.53
C VAL A 36 5.49 -9.89 -1.95
N GLY A 37 4.79 -10.52 -1.01
CA GLY A 37 3.58 -11.29 -1.26
C GLY A 37 2.50 -10.49 -1.99
N ILE A 38 2.19 -9.28 -1.50
CA ILE A 38 1.21 -8.38 -2.15
C ILE A 38 1.68 -8.00 -3.56
N ALA A 39 2.95 -7.66 -3.75
CA ALA A 39 3.48 -7.31 -5.07
C ALA A 39 3.35 -8.46 -6.08
N ARG A 40 3.59 -9.70 -5.64
CA ARG A 40 3.43 -10.90 -6.48
C ARG A 40 1.97 -11.18 -6.80
N SER A 41 1.07 -11.08 -5.82
CA SER A 41 -0.37 -11.24 -6.03
C SER A 41 -0.93 -10.22 -7.00
N VAL A 42 -0.50 -8.95 -6.88
CA VAL A 42 -0.85 -7.86 -7.81
C VAL A 42 -0.48 -8.19 -9.25
N ALA A 43 0.71 -8.77 -9.48
CA ALA A 43 1.16 -9.13 -10.82
C ALA A 43 0.30 -10.25 -11.45
N VAL A 44 -0.06 -11.27 -10.67
CA VAL A 44 -0.95 -12.36 -11.13
C VAL A 44 -2.35 -11.82 -11.39
N LEU A 45 -2.86 -10.96 -10.49
CA LEU A 45 -4.18 -10.37 -10.61
C LEU A 45 -4.29 -9.49 -11.84
N TYR A 46 -3.24 -8.74 -12.19
CA TYR A 46 -3.18 -7.94 -13.41
C TYR A 46 -3.34 -8.78 -14.67
N VAL A 47 -2.67 -9.93 -14.77
CA VAL A 47 -2.78 -10.82 -15.93
C VAL A 47 -4.20 -11.38 -16.07
N ALA A 48 -4.77 -11.87 -14.96
CA ALA A 48 -6.15 -12.39 -14.94
C ALA A 48 -7.18 -11.31 -15.30
N LEU A 49 -6.94 -10.06 -14.88
CA LEU A 49 -7.82 -8.92 -15.15
C LEU A 49 -7.84 -8.55 -16.63
N VAL A 50 -6.68 -8.53 -17.29
CA VAL A 50 -6.57 -8.28 -18.74
C VAL A 50 -7.25 -9.41 -19.53
N GLU A 51 -7.08 -10.66 -19.11
CA GLU A 51 -7.68 -11.82 -19.80
C GLU A 51 -9.20 -11.88 -19.61
N THR A 52 -9.71 -11.60 -18.40
CA THR A 52 -11.15 -11.70 -18.09
C THR A 52 -11.96 -10.58 -18.71
N TYR A 53 -11.43 -9.35 -18.72
CA TYR A 53 -12.17 -8.16 -19.12
C TYR A 53 -11.76 -7.61 -20.50
N GLY A 54 -10.72 -8.16 -21.14
CA GLY A 54 -10.27 -7.74 -22.48
C GLY A 54 -9.80 -6.27 -22.57
N VAL A 55 -9.42 -5.70 -21.42
CA VAL A 55 -9.15 -4.25 -21.27
C VAL A 55 -7.75 -3.91 -21.77
N THR A 56 -7.57 -2.66 -22.19
CA THR A 56 -6.25 -2.16 -22.57
C THR A 56 -5.28 -2.19 -21.37
N ARG A 57 -3.99 -2.41 -21.65
CA ARG A 57 -2.95 -2.54 -20.61
C ARG A 57 -2.83 -1.27 -19.76
N GLU A 58 -3.10 -0.11 -20.34
CA GLU A 58 -3.03 1.19 -19.68
C GLU A 58 -4.14 1.35 -18.63
N GLU A 59 -5.37 0.96 -18.97
CA GLU A 59 -6.51 1.02 -18.05
C GLU A 59 -6.41 -0.01 -16.93
N ALA A 60 -5.92 -1.21 -17.25
CA ALA A 60 -5.68 -2.25 -16.25
C ALA A 60 -4.58 -1.86 -15.26
N THR A 61 -3.56 -1.08 -15.67
CA THR A 61 -2.44 -0.68 -14.79
C THR A 61 -2.74 0.54 -13.92
N LEU A 62 -3.63 1.44 -14.32
CA LEU A 62 -4.01 2.65 -13.57
C LEU A 62 -4.20 2.44 -12.04
N PRO A 63 -5.05 1.50 -11.57
CA PRO A 63 -5.25 1.30 -10.14
C PRO A 63 -4.01 0.72 -9.43
N PHE A 64 -3.11 0.03 -10.14
CA PHE A 64 -1.84 -0.43 -9.60
C PHE A 64 -0.83 0.73 -9.50
N SER A 65 -0.77 1.59 -10.52
CA SER A 65 0.09 2.78 -10.53
C SER A 65 -0.24 3.76 -9.41
N ILE A 66 -1.53 4.00 -9.14
CA ILE A 66 -1.96 4.85 -8.00
C ILE A 66 -1.49 4.26 -6.67
N ARG A 67 -1.64 2.95 -6.47
CA ARG A 67 -1.18 2.26 -5.25
C ARG A 67 0.34 2.41 -5.06
N VAL A 68 1.10 2.23 -6.13
CA VAL A 68 2.55 2.37 -6.11
C VAL A 68 2.95 3.83 -5.88
N ALA A 69 2.26 4.79 -6.47
CA ALA A 69 2.50 6.22 -6.24
C ALA A 69 2.27 6.59 -4.77
N LEU A 70 1.16 6.16 -4.16
CA LEU A 70 0.87 6.38 -2.74
C LEU A 70 1.96 5.78 -1.83
N ARG A 71 2.44 4.56 -2.15
CA ARG A 71 3.55 3.93 -1.44
C ARG A 71 4.84 4.75 -1.56
N ASN A 72 5.18 5.25 -2.75
CA ASN A 72 6.38 6.07 -2.94
C ASN A 72 6.29 7.39 -2.17
N LEU A 73 5.12 8.04 -2.18
CA LEU A 73 4.87 9.27 -1.39
C LEU A 73 4.92 9.02 0.11
N SER A 74 4.59 7.82 0.58
CA SER A 74 4.68 7.47 2.00
C SER A 74 6.13 7.45 2.52
N GLY A 75 7.14 7.21 1.67
CA GLY A 75 8.54 7.19 2.05
C GLY A 75 9.03 8.48 2.75
N PRO A 76 8.96 9.65 2.09
CA PRO A 76 9.35 10.92 2.71
C PRO A 76 8.45 11.31 3.88
N LEU A 77 7.15 11.01 3.83
CA LEU A 77 6.22 11.28 4.93
C LEU A 77 6.61 10.51 6.20
N ILE A 78 6.83 9.20 6.09
CA ILE A 78 7.23 8.34 7.21
C ILE A 78 8.61 8.75 7.72
N GLY A 79 9.54 9.14 6.85
CA GLY A 79 10.85 9.67 7.22
C GLY A 79 10.75 10.93 8.10
N LEU A 80 9.94 11.90 7.68
CA LEU A 80 9.74 13.14 8.44
C LEU A 80 9.03 12.88 9.79
N LEU A 81 8.02 12.00 9.80
CA LEU A 81 7.30 11.63 11.02
C LEU A 81 8.20 10.84 11.98
N GLY A 82 9.07 9.97 11.48
CA GLY A 82 10.02 9.20 12.28
C GLY A 82 11.02 10.08 13.01
N LEU A 83 11.46 11.18 12.39
CA LEU A 83 12.34 12.19 13.01
C LEU A 83 11.66 12.97 14.15
N ARG A 84 10.33 13.17 14.08
CA ARG A 84 9.56 13.95 15.07
C ARG A 84 8.96 13.10 16.19
N TYR A 85 8.49 11.88 15.91
CA TYR A 85 7.68 11.07 16.83
C TYR A 85 8.29 9.70 17.19
N GLY A 86 9.40 9.32 16.56
CA GLY A 86 10.07 8.04 16.78
C GLY A 86 9.39 6.86 16.07
N ILE A 87 10.19 5.85 15.68
CA ILE A 87 9.74 4.74 14.82
C ILE A 87 8.62 3.89 15.46
N ARG A 88 8.64 3.70 16.78
CA ARG A 88 7.69 2.85 17.51
C ARG A 88 6.26 3.38 17.45
N ALA A 89 6.07 4.69 17.66
CA ALA A 89 4.76 5.33 17.59
C ALA A 89 4.21 5.32 16.15
N VAL A 90 5.07 5.59 15.16
CA VAL A 90 4.69 5.59 13.74
C VAL A 90 4.24 4.20 13.28
N THR A 91 4.93 3.13 13.70
CA THR A 91 4.51 1.76 13.39
C THR A 91 3.16 1.39 14.02
N MET A 92 2.92 1.77 15.28
CA MET A 92 1.63 1.51 15.93
C MET A 92 0.48 2.25 15.24
N VAL A 93 0.66 3.55 14.96
CA VAL A 93 -0.34 4.37 14.26
C VAL A 93 -0.62 3.81 12.86
N GLY A 94 0.42 3.40 12.12
CA GLY A 94 0.28 2.74 10.82
C GLY A 94 -0.57 1.47 10.90
N GLY A 95 -0.37 0.64 11.93
CA GLY A 95 -1.17 -0.56 12.18
C GLY A 95 -2.65 -0.25 12.45
N PHE A 96 -2.94 0.76 13.29
CA PHE A 96 -4.32 1.19 13.55
C PHE A 96 -5.00 1.75 12.31
N VAL A 97 -4.29 2.57 11.53
CA VAL A 97 -4.80 3.11 10.27
C VAL A 97 -5.08 1.97 9.28
N ALA A 98 -4.19 1.00 9.15
CA ALA A 98 -4.40 -0.16 8.28
C ALA A 98 -5.62 -0.98 8.72
N ALA A 99 -5.78 -1.24 10.01
CA ALA A 99 -6.96 -1.93 10.55
C ALA A 99 -8.25 -1.15 10.27
N PHE A 100 -8.24 0.17 10.46
CA PHE A 100 -9.40 1.03 10.19
C PHE A 100 -9.78 1.03 8.70
N VAL A 101 -8.80 1.08 7.79
CA VAL A 101 -9.04 1.00 6.34
C VAL A 101 -9.68 -0.33 5.97
N LEU A 102 -9.18 -1.46 6.50
CA LEU A 102 -9.74 -2.78 6.24
C LEU A 102 -11.17 -2.92 6.78
N LEU A 103 -11.41 -2.43 8.00
CA LEU A 103 -12.75 -2.38 8.59
C LEU A 103 -13.68 -1.56 7.72
N ARG A 104 -13.28 -0.36 7.29
CA ARG A 104 -14.13 0.49 6.46
C ARG A 104 -14.41 -0.13 5.10
N ALA A 105 -13.43 -0.79 4.49
CA ALA A 105 -13.59 -1.55 3.27
C ALA A 105 -14.62 -2.67 3.44
N LYS A 106 -14.54 -3.44 4.54
CA LYS A 106 -15.52 -4.49 4.89
C LYS A 106 -16.93 -3.92 5.10
N TYR A 107 -17.08 -2.88 5.92
CA TYR A 107 -18.41 -2.30 6.21
C TYR A 107 -19.08 -1.74 4.95
N ASN A 108 -18.31 -1.08 4.08
CA ASN A 108 -18.83 -0.68 2.78
C ASN A 108 -19.25 -1.92 1.99
N LEU A 109 -18.37 -2.93 1.88
CA LEU A 109 -18.67 -4.14 1.14
C LEU A 109 -19.95 -4.84 1.61
N ASP A 110 -20.17 -4.97 2.93
CA ASP A 110 -21.38 -5.57 3.51
C ASP A 110 -22.64 -4.76 3.18
N HIS A 111 -22.58 -3.42 3.28
CA HIS A 111 -23.69 -2.52 2.93
C HIS A 111 -24.02 -2.55 1.43
N ILE A 112 -23.02 -2.83 0.61
CA ILE A 112 -23.09 -2.91 -0.85
C ILE A 112 -23.67 -4.25 -1.31
N LEU A 113 -23.29 -5.35 -0.65
CA LEU A 113 -23.72 -6.70 -0.98
C LEU A 113 -25.17 -6.99 -0.55
N LEU A 114 -25.70 -6.29 0.46
CA LEU A 114 -27.11 -6.38 0.86
C LEU A 114 -28.05 -5.42 0.09
N GLY A 115 -27.52 -4.37 -0.54
CA GLY A 115 -28.34 -3.29 -1.12
C GLY A 115 -28.41 -3.22 -2.65
N SER A 116 -27.56 -3.95 -3.40
CA SER A 116 -27.52 -3.82 -4.86
C SER A 116 -27.09 -5.10 -5.54
N HIS A 117 -27.83 -5.53 -6.56
CA HIS A 117 -27.53 -6.72 -7.35
C HIS A 117 -26.03 -6.78 -7.73
N PRO A 118 -25.32 -7.88 -7.45
CA PRO A 118 -23.85 -7.99 -7.56
C PRO A 118 -23.31 -7.69 -8.98
N TRP A 119 -24.16 -7.75 -10.00
CA TRP A 119 -23.84 -7.48 -11.39
C TRP A 119 -23.60 -5.99 -11.73
N ILE A 120 -24.18 -5.05 -10.98
CA ILE A 120 -24.11 -3.61 -11.29
C ILE A 120 -22.81 -2.97 -10.82
N ARG A 121 -22.12 -3.57 -9.85
CA ARG A 121 -20.95 -2.94 -9.24
C ARG A 121 -19.64 -3.17 -9.98
N ILE A 122 -19.56 -4.25 -10.75
CA ILE A 122 -18.48 -4.47 -11.71
C ILE A 122 -18.55 -3.40 -12.83
N ARG A 123 -19.72 -2.81 -13.10
CA ARG A 123 -19.92 -1.78 -14.12
C ARG A 123 -19.32 -0.41 -13.77
N ILE A 124 -19.19 -0.05 -12.48
CA ILE A 124 -18.80 1.32 -12.07
C ILE A 124 -17.27 1.46 -11.91
N VAL A 125 -16.57 0.35 -11.66
CA VAL A 125 -15.08 0.35 -11.62
C VAL A 125 -14.48 0.11 -13.02
N TYR A 126 -15.27 -0.39 -13.97
CA TYR A 126 -14.85 -0.74 -15.33
C TYR A 126 -15.75 -0.14 -16.42
N CYS A 127 -16.06 1.16 -16.33
CA CYS A 127 -16.52 1.89 -17.51
C CYS A 127 -15.41 2.83 -18.00
N PRO A 128 -14.32 2.31 -18.60
CA PRO A 128 -13.55 3.12 -19.51
C PRO A 128 -14.40 3.41 -20.74
N THR A 129 -14.47 4.69 -21.05
CA THR A 129 -14.95 5.29 -22.28
C THR A 129 -14.54 4.49 -23.51
N HIS A 130 -15.52 3.82 -24.11
CA HIS A 130 -15.47 3.44 -25.51
C HIS A 130 -15.61 4.73 -26.31
N ASP A 131 -14.51 5.42 -26.59
CA ASP A 131 -14.46 6.46 -27.61
C ASP A 131 -13.37 6.18 -28.64
N ASP A 132 -13.84 6.26 -29.88
CA ASP A 132 -13.27 5.81 -31.14
C ASP A 132 -11.84 6.29 -31.45
N HIS A 133 -11.03 5.37 -31.99
CA HIS A 133 -10.10 5.72 -33.07
C HIS A 133 -9.89 4.54 -34.03
N LYS A 134 -10.98 4.18 -34.75
CA LYS A 134 -10.88 3.65 -36.11
C LYS A 134 -10.82 4.84 -37.08
N SER A 135 -9.62 5.36 -37.30
CA SER A 135 -9.22 6.29 -38.37
C SER A 135 -7.78 6.64 -38.00
N ILE A 136 -6.76 6.08 -38.63
CA ILE A 136 -6.02 6.56 -39.82
C ILE A 136 -5.28 5.29 -40.28
N LEU A 137 -5.47 4.79 -41.50
CA LEU A 137 -4.58 5.11 -42.63
C LEU A 137 -3.12 5.32 -42.20
#